data_AF-X0YA98-F1
#
_entry.id   AF-X0YA98-F1
#
_cell.length_a   1.000
_cell.length_b   1.000
_cell.length_c   1.000
_cell.angle_alpha   90.00
_cell.angle_beta   90.00
_cell.angle_gamma   90.00
#
_symmetry.space_group_name_H-M   'P 1'
#
loop_
_entity.id
_entity.type
_entity.pdbx_description
1 polymer ?
#
loop_
_entity_poly.entity_id
_entity_poly.type
_entity_poly.pdbx_seq_one_letter_code
_entity_poly.pdbx_strand_id
1 'polypeptide(L)'
;GFIFGVLYYIALRTFYFSFDTTTLPILATVTTILIITLVGVIDDLLGWKLGLRQYQKPILTLIAALPIMVINVGQTEMILPIIGLVNFGLIYPLIIIPIAIVGASNGFNMLAGY
;
A
#
# COMPACT_ATOMS: atom_id res chain seq x y z
N GLY A 1 13.27 -11.98 -2.00
CA GLY A 1 13.90 -10.81 -2.63
C GLY A 1 13.59 -9.54 -1.85
N PHE A 2 12.50 -8.86 -2.19
CA PHE A 2 12.14 -7.56 -1.60
C PHE A 2 11.88 -7.57 -0.08
N ILE A 3 10.92 -8.38 0.39
CA ILE A 3 10.51 -8.41 1.81
C ILE A 3 11.71 -8.71 2.72
N PHE A 4 12.51 -9.72 2.36
CA PHE A 4 13.71 -10.08 3.10
C PHE A 4 14.69 -8.90 3.18
N GLY A 5 14.93 -8.18 2.07
CA GLY A 5 15.80 -7.01 2.05
C GLY A 5 15.29 -5.87 2.95
N VAL A 6 13.99 -5.59 2.92
CA VAL A 6 13.39 -4.55 3.78
C VAL A 6 13.44 -4.94 5.26
N LEU A 7 13.14 -6.20 5.59
CA LEU A 7 13.25 -6.70 6.97
C LEU A 7 14.69 -6.73 7.47
N TYR A 8 15.64 -7.09 6.62
CA TYR A 8 17.07 -7.03 6.93
C TYR A 8 17.53 -5.59 7.19
N TYR A 9 17.08 -4.64 6.37
CA TYR A 9 17.35 -3.21 6.58
C TYR A 9 16.78 -2.71 7.91
N ILE A 10 15.54 -3.08 8.25
CA ILE A 10 14.95 -2.78 9.57
C ILE A 10 15.81 -3.39 10.68
N ALA A 11 16.20 -4.66 10.56
CA ALA A 11 17.02 -5.33 11.56
C ALA A 11 18.36 -4.61 11.80
N LEU A 12 19.06 -4.22 10.74
CA LEU A 12 20.30 -3.44 10.86
C LEU A 12 20.03 -2.09 11.55
N ARG A 13 18.98 -1.36 11.15
CA ARG A 13 18.65 -0.08 11.76
C ARG A 13 18.31 -0.18 13.25
N THR A 14 17.51 -1.18 13.62
CA THR A 14 17.06 -1.36 14.99
C THR A 14 18.18 -1.86 15.89
N PHE A 15 18.89 -2.91 15.47
CA PHE A 15 19.84 -3.60 16.35
C PHE A 15 21.27 -3.08 16.27
N TYR A 16 21.68 -2.48 15.14
CA TYR A 16 23.05 -1.97 14.98
C TYR A 16 23.12 -0.44 15.09
N PHE A 17 22.19 0.28 14.46
CA PHE A 17 22.24 1.75 14.40
C PHE A 17 21.33 2.48 15.42
N SER A 18 20.43 1.77 16.11
CA SER A 18 19.50 2.31 17.11
C SER A 18 18.66 3.51 16.65
N PHE A 19 18.29 3.57 15.36
CA PHE A 19 17.40 4.60 14.81
C PHE A 19 15.93 4.14 14.79
N ASP A 20 15.01 4.92 15.38
CA ASP A 20 13.62 4.46 15.59
C ASP A 20 12.55 5.16 14.72
N THR A 21 12.81 6.39 14.23
CA THR A 21 11.76 7.24 13.63
C THR A 21 11.19 6.74 12.30
N THR A 22 11.91 5.86 11.59
CA THR A 22 11.52 5.41 10.23
C THR A 22 11.00 3.97 10.21
N THR A 23 11.05 3.25 11.33
CA THR A 23 10.70 1.82 11.36
C THR A 23 9.19 1.60 11.20
N LEU A 24 8.38 2.40 11.89
CA LEU A 24 6.91 2.30 11.84
C LEU A 24 6.35 2.51 10.40
N PRO A 25 6.72 3.56 9.64
CA PRO A 25 6.29 3.73 8.26
C PRO A 25 6.64 2.56 7.35
N ILE A 26 7.85 2.02 7.49
CA ILE A 26 8.32 0.91 6.66
C ILE A 26 7.53 -0.35 6.99
N LEU A 27 7.29 -0.64 8.27
CA LEU A 27 6.48 -1.79 8.67
C LEU A 27 5.06 -1.70 8.14
N ALA A 28 4.39 -0.55 8.28
CA ALA A 28 3.06 -0.34 7.73
C ALA A 28 3.04 -0.55 6.20
N THR A 29 4.06 -0.05 5.50
CA THR A 29 4.20 -0.23 4.05
C THR A 29 4.37 -1.70 3.67
N VAL A 30 5.22 -2.43 4.39
CA VAL A 30 5.42 -3.87 4.18
C VAL A 30 4.15 -4.65 4.48
N THR A 31 3.40 -4.31 5.54
CA THR A 31 2.12 -4.93 5.85
C THR A 31 1.11 -4.72 4.72
N THR A 32 0.96 -3.49 4.21
CA THR A 32 0.10 -3.20 3.07
C THR A 32 0.50 -3.99 1.83
N ILE A 33 1.79 -4.01 1.49
CA ILE A 33 2.30 -4.78 0.33
C ILE A 33 2.02 -6.27 0.51
N LEU A 34 2.23 -6.84 1.70
CA LEU A 34 1.97 -8.25 1.99
C LEU A 34 0.49 -8.61 1.81
N ILE A 35 -0.43 -7.78 2.29
CA ILE A 35 -1.87 -8.01 2.13
C ILE A 35 -2.24 -7.98 0.64
N ILE A 36 -1.77 -6.97 -0.12
CA ILE A 36 -2.02 -6.87 -1.56
C ILE A 36 -1.45 -8.09 -2.30
N THR A 37 -0.24 -8.50 -1.95
CA THR A 37 0.42 -9.68 -2.54
C THR A 37 -0.38 -10.95 -2.25
N LEU A 38 -0.88 -11.11 -1.02
CA LEU A 38 -1.72 -12.26 -0.65
C LEU A 38 -3.02 -12.28 -1.47
N VAL A 39 -3.67 -11.12 -1.65
CA VAL A 39 -4.87 -11.01 -2.49
C VAL A 39 -4.58 -11.43 -3.93
N GLY A 40 -3.47 -10.96 -4.52
CA GLY A 40 -3.05 -11.35 -5.87
C GLY A 40 -2.74 -12.86 -5.98
N VAL A 41 -1.99 -13.40 -5.02
CA VAL A 41 -1.69 -14.84 -4.97
C VAL A 41 -2.97 -15.68 -4.85
N ILE A 42 -3.93 -15.27 -4.02
CA ILE A 42 -5.23 -15.96 -3.90
C ILE A 42 -5.99 -15.94 -5.22
N ASP A 43 -6.05 -14.78 -5.88
CA ASP A 43 -6.72 -14.62 -7.17
C ASP A 43 -6.12 -15.54 -8.25
N ASP A 44 -4.79 -15.55 -8.35
CA ASP A 44 -4.05 -16.35 -9.32
C ASP A 44 -4.17 -17.86 -9.05
N LEU A 45 -4.06 -18.28 -7.79
CA LEU A 45 -4.17 -19.69 -7.39
C LEU A 45 -5.57 -20.27 -7.61
N LEU A 46 -6.62 -19.49 -7.34
CA LEU A 46 -7.99 -19.90 -7.57
C LEU A 46 -8.33 -19.95 -9.07
N GLY A 47 -7.56 -19.24 -9.90
CA GLY A 47 -7.62 -19.27 -11.35
C GLY A 47 -8.96 -18.80 -11.91
N TRP A 48 -9.16 -18.93 -13.22
CA TRP A 48 -10.31 -18.32 -13.91
C TRP A 48 -11.70 -18.87 -13.50
N LYS A 49 -11.77 -20.06 -12.87
CA LYS A 49 -13.05 -20.70 -12.49
C LYS A 49 -13.52 -20.33 -11.08
N LEU A 50 -12.59 -20.15 -10.14
CA LEU A 50 -12.88 -19.88 -8.73
C LEU A 50 -12.27 -18.57 -8.22
N GLY A 51 -11.55 -17.86 -9.10
CA GLY A 51 -10.86 -16.61 -8.82
C GLY A 51 -11.79 -15.50 -8.32
N LEU A 52 -11.17 -14.42 -7.87
CA LEU A 52 -11.90 -13.32 -7.30
C LEU A 52 -12.66 -12.59 -8.40
N ARG A 53 -13.93 -12.31 -8.14
CA ARG A 53 -14.76 -11.47 -9.00
C ARG A 53 -14.12 -10.08 -9.09
N GLN A 54 -14.32 -9.40 -10.23
CA GLN A 54 -13.67 -8.12 -10.51
C GLN A 54 -13.92 -7.04 -9.43
N TYR A 55 -15.06 -7.07 -8.72
CA TYR A 55 -15.33 -6.14 -7.62
C TYR A 55 -14.69 -6.55 -6.28
N GLN A 56 -14.36 -7.82 -6.08
CA GLN A 56 -13.77 -8.31 -4.83
C GLN A 56 -12.31 -7.84 -4.69
N LYS A 57 -11.58 -7.73 -5.81
CA LYS A 57 -10.17 -7.32 -5.79
C LYS A 57 -10.00 -5.88 -5.26
N PRO A 58 -10.73 -4.86 -5.77
CA PRO A 58 -10.68 -3.51 -5.23
C PRO A 58 -11.06 -3.42 -3.74
N ILE A 59 -12.10 -4.14 -3.31
CA ILE A 59 -12.56 -4.14 -1.92
C ILE A 59 -11.48 -4.72 -0.99
N LEU A 60 -10.86 -5.83 -1.36
CA LEU A 60 -9.80 -6.45 -0.55
C LEU A 60 -8.55 -5.57 -0.50
N THR A 61 -8.18 -4.93 -1.61
CA THR A 61 -7.04 -4.00 -1.64
C THR A 61 -7.32 -2.67 -0.92
N LEU A 62 -8.60 -2.27 -0.78
CA LEU A 62 -8.99 -1.13 0.04
C LEU A 62 -8.69 -1.39 1.52
N ILE A 63 -9.01 -2.59 2.00
CA ILE A 63 -8.66 -3.04 3.36
C ILE A 63 -7.13 -3.06 3.54
N ALA A 64 -6.40 -3.44 2.50
CA ALA A 64 -4.93 -3.44 2.52
C ALA A 64 -4.31 -2.05 2.69
N ALA A 65 -5.04 -0.96 2.41
CA ALA A 65 -4.57 0.40 2.62
C ALA A 65 -4.55 0.82 4.10
N LEU A 66 -5.31 0.13 4.97
CA LEU A 66 -5.48 0.51 6.39
C LEU A 66 -4.17 0.68 7.17
N PRO A 67 -3.16 -0.21 7.07
CA PRO A 67 -1.90 -0.03 7.79
C PRO A 67 -1.22 1.31 7.50
N ILE A 68 -1.19 1.75 6.23
CA ILE A 68 -0.61 3.03 5.82
C ILE A 68 -1.51 4.21 6.24
N MET A 69 -2.85 4.06 6.15
CA MET A 69 -3.77 5.11 6.56
C MET A 69 -3.67 5.44 8.05
N VAL A 70 -3.58 4.40 8.90
CA VAL A 70 -3.62 4.53 10.36
C VAL A 70 -2.37 5.19 10.92
N ILE A 71 -1.20 4.92 10.32
CA ILE A 71 0.02 5.58 10.79
C ILE A 71 0.01 7.09 10.55
N ASN A 72 -0.77 7.57 9.56
CA ASN A 72 -0.93 8.98 9.22
C ASN A 72 0.42 9.74 9.16
N VAL A 73 1.45 9.08 8.64
CA VAL A 73 2.81 9.62 8.62
C VAL A 73 2.97 10.47 7.37
N GLY A 74 3.21 11.76 7.58
CA GLY A 74 3.83 12.64 6.59
C GLY A 74 2.84 13.35 5.68
N GLN A 75 2.68 14.64 5.97
CA GLN A 75 2.16 15.71 5.12
C GLN A 75 0.75 15.46 4.56
N THR A 76 -0.23 16.20 5.09
CA THR A 76 -1.55 16.34 4.47
C THR A 76 -1.53 17.27 3.25
N GLU A 77 -0.34 17.70 2.85
CA GLU A 77 -0.11 18.68 1.79
C GLU A 77 0.40 18.01 0.52
N MET A 78 -0.18 18.38 -0.62
CA MET A 78 0.24 17.91 -1.94
C MET A 78 0.43 19.11 -2.85
N ILE A 79 1.52 19.12 -3.62
CA ILE A 79 1.76 20.13 -4.65
C ILE A 79 1.05 19.67 -5.93
N LEU A 80 0.01 20.41 -6.33
CA LEU A 80 -0.71 20.16 -7.58
C LEU A 80 -0.11 20.98 -8.73
N PRO A 81 -0.01 20.43 -9.95
CA PRO A 81 0.67 21.06 -11.08
C PRO A 81 0.15 22.46 -11.48
N ILE A 82 -1.14 22.75 -11.23
CA ILE A 82 -1.79 24.02 -11.62
C ILE A 82 -2.13 24.88 -10.39
N ILE A 83 -2.51 24.26 -9.27
CA ILE A 83 -3.05 24.95 -8.09
C ILE A 83 -1.94 25.29 -7.08
N GLY A 84 -0.80 24.59 -7.12
CA GLY A 84 0.27 24.74 -6.12
C GLY A 84 0.04 23.87 -4.88
N LEU A 85 0.59 24.28 -3.74
CA LEU A 85 0.52 23.53 -2.48
C LEU A 85 -0.92 23.57 -1.92
N VAL A 86 -1.53 22.40 -1.76
CA VAL A 86 -2.89 22.24 -1.20
C VAL A 86 -2.84 21.33 0.02
N ASN A 87 -3.43 21.78 1.13
CA ASN A 87 -3.59 20.98 2.34
C ASN A 87 -4.96 20.27 2.34
N PHE A 88 -4.94 18.95 2.25
CA PHE A 88 -6.11 18.07 2.18
C PHE A 88 -6.61 17.61 3.57
N GLY A 89 -5.87 17.87 4.65
CA GLY A 89 -6.21 17.40 5.99
C GLY A 89 -6.55 15.90 6.03
N LEU A 90 -7.65 15.55 6.70
CA LEU A 90 -8.11 14.15 6.84
C LEU A 90 -8.54 13.48 5.52
N ILE A 91 -8.85 14.26 4.47
CA ILE A 91 -9.20 13.70 3.16
C ILE A 91 -7.99 12.94 2.59
N TYR A 92 -6.77 13.37 2.93
CA TYR A 92 -5.55 12.73 2.44
C TYR A 92 -5.45 11.25 2.89
N PRO A 93 -5.38 10.92 4.19
CA PRO A 93 -5.31 9.53 4.61
C PRO A 93 -6.61 8.76 4.37
N LEU A 94 -7.79 9.39 4.45
CA LEU A 94 -9.06 8.66 4.39
C LEU A 94 -9.56 8.36 2.99
N ILE A 95 -9.16 9.16 1.99
CA ILE A 95 -9.67 9.05 0.62
C ILE A 95 -8.53 8.89 -0.37
N ILE A 96 -7.56 9.81 -0.37
CA ILE A 96 -6.50 9.84 -1.38
C ILE A 96 -5.61 8.59 -1.29
N ILE A 97 -5.13 8.25 -0.09
CA ILE A 97 -4.29 7.05 0.13
C ILE A 97 -5.02 5.76 -0.31
N PRO A 98 -6.24 5.45 0.17
CA PRO A 98 -6.93 4.23 -0.25
C PRO A 98 -7.19 4.17 -1.76
N ILE A 99 -7.57 5.28 -2.40
CA ILE A 99 -7.75 5.32 -3.85
C ILE A 99 -6.43 5.05 -4.58
N ALA A 100 -5.33 5.67 -4.14
CA ALA A 100 -4.01 5.45 -4.72
C ALA A 100 -3.58 3.99 -4.60
N ILE A 101 -3.77 3.37 -3.43
CA ILE A 101 -3.45 1.95 -3.20
C ILE A 101 -4.28 1.04 -4.11
N VAL A 102 -5.61 1.19 -4.12
CA VAL A 102 -6.52 0.38 -4.93
C VAL A 102 -6.21 0.54 -6.43
N GLY A 103 -6.01 1.78 -6.88
CA GLY A 103 -5.69 2.09 -8.26
C GLY A 103 -4.35 1.50 -8.69
N ALA A 104 -3.30 1.67 -7.88
CA ALA A 104 -1.98 1.13 -8.16
C ALA A 104 -1.98 -0.41 -8.16
N SER A 105 -2.66 -1.06 -7.21
CA SER A 105 -2.63 -2.52 -7.10
C SER A 105 -3.48 -3.23 -8.16
N ASN A 106 -4.67 -2.69 -8.49
CA ASN A 106 -5.57 -3.31 -9.45
C ASN A 106 -5.36 -2.82 -10.88
N GLY A 107 -4.80 -1.63 -11.07
CA GLY A 107 -4.58 -1.03 -12.39
C GLY A 107 -3.69 -1.89 -13.29
N PHE A 108 -2.59 -2.43 -12.76
CA PHE A 108 -1.72 -3.34 -13.52
C PHE A 108 -2.45 -4.64 -13.92
N ASN A 109 -3.29 -5.19 -13.03
CA ASN A 109 -4.11 -6.37 -13.34
C ASN A 109 -5.16 -6.10 -14.43
N MET A 110 -5.68 -4.87 -14.52
CA MET A 110 -6.62 -4.48 -15.58
C MET A 110 -5.95 -4.30 -16.94
N LEU A 111 -4.67 -3.89 -16.96
CA LEU A 111 -3.92 -3.68 -18.19
C LEU A 111 -3.37 -4.97 -18.82
N ALA A 112 -3.14 -6.01 -18.01
CA ALA A 112 -2.54 -7.27 -18.45
C ALA A 112 -3.54 -8.26 -19.10
N GLY A 113 -4.83 -7.92 -19.17
CA GLY A 113 -5.92 -8.82 -19.61
C GLY A 113 -6.33 -8.72 -21.09
N TYR A 114 -5.45 -8.23 -21.97
CA TYR A 114 -5.67 -8.25 -23.43
C TYR A 114 -5.11 -9.52 -24.07
#